data_AF-A0A840NBB3-F1
#
_entry.id   AF-A0A840NBB3-F1
#
_cell.length_a   1.000
_cell.length_b   1.000
_cell.length_c   1.000
_cell.angle_alpha   90.00
_cell.angle_beta   90.00
_cell.angle_gamma   90.00
#
_symmetry.space_group_name_H-M   'P 1'
#
loop_
_entity.id
_entity.type
_entity.pdbx_description
1 polymer ?
#
loop_
_entity_poly.entity_id
_entity_poly.type
_entity_poly.pdbx_seq_one_letter_code
_entity_poly.pdbx_strand_id
1 'polypeptide(L)'
;MNSRNCEDRLPDAPATVVRCERSSTTEAINAVSDVDGAIGYAEAGTARTAQEGGRLSLVRIDGQEPTTDGANDGAYPFWETEYAYTYDEPRPHSLTASFLRYLTTQVGSDIIREQRSHVPCANLDEPLQCRPS
;
A
#
# COMPACT_ATOMS: atom_id res chain seq x y z
N MET A 1 18.97 4.30 3.96
CA MET A 1 19.53 3.03 3.45
C MET A 1 20.98 2.79 3.90
N ASN A 2 21.39 1.56 4.24
CA ASN A 2 22.79 1.18 4.53
C ASN A 2 23.30 -0.03 3.72
N SER A 3 22.55 -0.49 2.72
CA SER A 3 22.89 -1.60 1.84
C SER A 3 22.35 -1.33 0.44
N ARG A 4 23.08 -1.74 -0.61
CA ARG A 4 22.63 -1.62 -2.01
C ARG A 4 22.04 -2.92 -2.55
N ASN A 5 22.58 -4.07 -2.15
CA ASN A 5 22.17 -5.40 -2.62
C ASN A 5 21.17 -6.10 -1.68
N CYS A 6 20.81 -5.50 -0.54
CA CYS A 6 19.97 -6.10 0.52
C CYS A 6 20.58 -7.30 1.26
N GLU A 7 21.82 -7.67 0.95
CA GLU A 7 22.54 -8.77 1.60
C GLU A 7 23.65 -8.23 2.50
N ASP A 8 24.47 -7.33 1.94
CA ASP A 8 25.66 -6.80 2.61
C ASP A 8 25.48 -5.35 3.04
N ARG A 9 26.05 -5.01 4.20
CA ARG A 9 26.14 -3.63 4.65
C ARG A 9 27.21 -2.88 3.86
N LEU A 10 26.97 -1.59 3.63
CA LEU A 10 28.00 -0.67 3.17
C LEU A 10 29.13 -0.60 4.22
N PRO A 11 30.39 -0.39 3.77
CA PRO A 11 31.50 -0.14 4.67
C PRO A 11 31.18 0.98 5.67
N ASP A 12 31.63 0.82 6.91
CA ASP A 12 31.50 1.80 8.01
C ASP A 12 30.06 2.13 8.46
N ALA A 13 29.06 1.34 8.05
CA ALA A 13 27.69 1.50 8.53
C ALA A 13 27.58 1.13 10.03
N PRO A 14 27.15 2.05 10.92
CA PRO A 14 27.13 1.82 12.37
C PRO A 14 26.01 0.86 12.84
N ALA A 15 25.04 0.53 11.98
CA ALA A 15 23.90 -0.30 12.34
C ALA A 15 24.21 -1.80 12.30
N THR A 16 23.66 -2.56 13.24
CA THR A 16 23.80 -4.03 13.33
C THR A 16 22.92 -4.79 12.35
N VAL A 17 21.91 -4.13 11.77
CA VAL A 17 20.98 -4.70 10.79
C VAL A 17 21.17 -4.12 9.40
N VAL A 18 20.85 -4.92 8.38
CA VAL A 18 20.75 -4.46 6.99
C VAL A 18 19.43 -3.69 6.82
N ARG A 19 19.52 -2.44 6.38
CA ARG A 19 18.41 -1.55 6.03
C ARG A 19 18.49 -1.25 4.55
N CYS A 20 17.76 -2.05 3.78
CA CYS A 20 17.64 -1.93 2.35
C CYS A 20 16.39 -1.12 1.99
N GLU A 21 16.55 -0.08 1.18
CA GLU A 21 15.44 0.75 0.72
C GLU A 21 15.22 0.50 -0.77
N ARG A 22 13.95 0.46 -1.18
CA ARG A 22 13.54 0.22 -2.56
C ARG A 22 12.55 1.28 -3.00
N SER A 23 12.59 1.60 -4.29
CA SER A 23 11.87 2.74 -4.86
C SER A 23 10.43 2.41 -5.25
N SER A 24 10.05 1.13 -5.20
CA SER A 24 8.70 0.66 -5.51
C SER A 24 8.28 -0.51 -4.64
N THR A 25 6.97 -0.71 -4.52
CA THR A 25 6.36 -1.87 -3.87
C THR A 25 6.85 -3.18 -4.48
N THR A 26 6.95 -3.25 -5.82
CA THR A 26 7.43 -4.44 -6.53
C THR A 26 8.88 -4.77 -6.18
N GLU A 27 9.76 -3.77 -6.14
CA GLU A 27 11.16 -3.97 -5.75
C GLU A 27 11.29 -4.40 -4.28
N ALA A 28 10.46 -3.86 -3.39
CA ALA A 28 10.42 -4.26 -1.98
C ALA A 28 9.96 -5.72 -1.83
N ILE A 29 8.90 -6.13 -2.55
CA ILE A 29 8.43 -7.52 -2.59
C ILE A 29 9.51 -8.46 -3.12
N ASN A 30 10.21 -8.09 -4.20
CA ASN A 30 11.31 -8.88 -4.74
C ASN A 30 12.43 -9.04 -3.71
N ALA A 31 12.87 -7.95 -3.09
CA ALA A 31 13.91 -8.00 -2.06
C ALA A 31 13.55 -8.89 -0.87
N VAL A 32 12.29 -8.87 -0.41
CA VAL A 32 11.83 -9.76 0.67
C VAL A 32 11.73 -11.21 0.22
N SER A 33 11.35 -11.45 -1.03
CA SER A 33 11.22 -12.81 -1.58
C SER A 33 12.58 -13.47 -1.83
N ASP A 34 13.60 -12.67 -2.16
CA ASP A 34 14.91 -13.17 -2.60
C ASP A 34 15.92 -13.28 -1.45
N VAL A 35 15.69 -12.61 -0.31
CA VAL A 35 16.62 -12.57 0.83
C VAL A 35 16.04 -13.30 2.03
N ASP A 36 16.65 -14.42 2.40
CA ASP A 36 16.25 -15.22 3.56
C ASP A 36 16.26 -14.40 4.85
N GLY A 37 15.12 -14.44 5.58
CA GLY A 37 14.95 -13.71 6.83
C GLY A 37 14.69 -12.21 6.67
N ALA A 38 14.56 -11.70 5.44
CA ALA A 38 14.16 -10.32 5.22
C ALA A 38 12.70 -10.07 5.66
N ILE A 39 12.46 -8.85 6.13
CA ILE A 39 11.13 -8.33 6.46
C ILE A 39 10.99 -6.95 5.80
N GLY A 40 9.80 -6.69 5.26
CA GLY A 40 9.47 -5.42 4.61
C GLY A 40 7.99 -5.11 4.75
N TYR A 41 7.60 -3.98 4.17
CA TYR A 41 6.22 -3.52 4.11
C TYR A 41 5.84 -3.27 2.65
N ALA A 42 4.58 -3.53 2.32
CA ALA A 42 4.02 -3.37 0.99
C ALA A 42 2.51 -3.15 1.09
N GLU A 43 1.93 -2.61 0.03
CA GLU A 43 0.48 -2.54 -0.14
C GLU A 43 -0.12 -3.97 -0.16
N ALA A 44 -1.27 -4.12 0.50
CA ALA A 44 -1.81 -5.42 0.88
C ALA A 44 -2.20 -6.32 -0.31
N GLY A 45 -2.75 -5.74 -1.38
CA GLY A 45 -3.18 -6.47 -2.57
C GLY A 45 -2.01 -7.05 -3.35
N THR A 46 -0.97 -6.25 -3.56
CA THR A 46 0.27 -6.69 -4.23
C THR A 46 0.98 -7.76 -3.40
N ALA A 47 1.07 -7.57 -2.09
CA ALA A 47 1.69 -8.54 -1.20
C ALA A 47 0.89 -9.86 -1.11
N ARG A 48 -0.44 -9.79 -1.12
CA ARG A 48 -1.32 -10.98 -1.18
C ARG A 48 -1.12 -11.75 -2.48
N THR A 49 -1.05 -11.06 -3.62
CA THR A 49 -0.74 -11.69 -4.92
C THR A 49 0.61 -12.41 -4.88
N ALA A 50 1.63 -11.80 -4.26
CA ALA A 50 2.94 -12.42 -4.09
C ALA A 50 2.90 -13.67 -3.18
N GLN A 51 2.11 -13.63 -2.10
CA GLN A 51 1.86 -14.78 -1.23
C GLN A 51 1.13 -15.91 -1.95
N GLU A 52 0.08 -15.61 -2.71
CA GLU A 52 -0.66 -16.60 -3.52
C GLU A 52 0.26 -17.28 -4.55
N GLY A 53 1.26 -16.55 -5.06
CA GLY A 53 2.34 -17.07 -5.91
C GLY A 53 3.46 -17.79 -5.15
N GLY A 54 3.37 -17.94 -3.82
CA GLY A 54 4.36 -18.65 -3.00
C GLY A 54 5.69 -17.92 -2.80
N ARG A 55 5.75 -16.60 -3.05
CA ARG A 55 7.01 -15.83 -3.02
C ARG A 55 7.40 -15.29 -1.65
N LEU A 56 6.40 -15.03 -0.81
CA LEU A 56 6.58 -14.50 0.54
C LEU A 56 5.42 -14.95 1.44
N SER A 57 5.54 -14.69 2.74
CA SER A 57 4.44 -14.88 3.70
C SER A 57 4.04 -13.55 4.31
N LEU A 58 2.74 -13.28 4.37
CA LEU A 58 2.18 -12.16 5.11
C LEU A 58 2.21 -12.49 6.61
N VAL A 59 2.62 -11.50 7.39
CA VAL A 59 2.53 -11.56 8.86
C VAL A 59 1.25 -10.88 9.33
N ARG A 60 0.73 -11.35 10.46
CA ARG A 60 -0.39 -10.71 11.16
C ARG A 60 0.13 -9.65 12.10
N ILE A 61 -0.56 -8.52 12.21
CA ILE A 61 -0.29 -7.50 13.22
C ILE A 61 -1.37 -7.65 14.30
N ASP A 62 -0.96 -7.88 15.54
CA ASP A 62 -1.87 -8.16 16.67
C ASP A 62 -2.90 -9.27 16.39
N GLY A 63 -2.49 -10.28 15.62
CA GLY A 63 -3.34 -11.40 15.22
C GLY A 63 -4.29 -11.12 14.05
N GLN A 64 -4.34 -9.87 13.57
CA GLN A 64 -5.21 -9.42 12.47
C GLN A 64 -4.52 -9.54 11.11
N GLU A 65 -5.31 -9.90 10.09
CA GLU A 65 -4.87 -9.92 8.69
C GLU A 65 -5.04 -8.54 8.04
N PRO A 66 -4.24 -8.20 7.01
CA PRO A 66 -4.39 -6.96 6.25
C PRO A 66 -5.65 -7.01 5.36
N THR A 67 -6.80 -6.68 5.93
CA THR A 67 -8.09 -6.57 5.22
C THR A 67 -8.62 -5.14 5.26
N THR A 68 -9.40 -4.77 4.24
CA THR A 68 -10.09 -3.46 4.19
C THR A 68 -11.05 -3.30 5.38
N ASP A 69 -11.78 -4.36 5.73
CA ASP A 69 -12.72 -4.35 6.84
C ASP A 69 -11.99 -4.17 8.18
N GLY A 70 -10.86 -4.86 8.37
CA GLY A 70 -10.03 -4.72 9.55
C GLY A 70 -9.44 -3.31 9.70
N ALA A 71 -9.07 -2.67 8.59
CA ALA A 71 -8.61 -1.28 8.60
C ALA A 71 -9.76 -0.30 8.95
N ASN A 72 -10.94 -0.47 8.35
CA ASN A 72 -12.12 0.36 8.60
C ASN A 72 -12.63 0.25 10.05
N ASP A 73 -12.60 -0.95 10.62
CA ASP A 73 -13.01 -1.21 12.01
C ASP A 73 -11.92 -0.84 13.03
N GLY A 74 -10.76 -0.35 12.58
CA GLY A 74 -9.62 0.00 13.42
C GLY A 74 -8.89 -1.21 14.03
N ALA A 75 -9.21 -2.43 13.62
CA ALA A 75 -8.60 -3.67 14.09
C ALA A 75 -7.20 -3.89 13.50
N TYR A 76 -6.98 -3.52 12.23
CA TYR A 76 -5.69 -3.63 11.56
C TYR A 76 -5.01 -2.25 11.49
N PRO A 77 -3.92 -2.01 12.25
CA PRO A 77 -3.41 -0.65 12.46
C PRO A 77 -2.49 -0.13 11.35
N PHE A 78 -2.15 -0.95 10.35
CA PHE A 78 -1.25 -0.57 9.26
C PHE A 78 -2.05 -0.30 7.98
N TRP A 79 -2.59 0.92 7.87
CA TRP A 79 -3.33 1.42 6.73
C TRP A 79 -3.06 2.90 6.53
N GLU A 80 -3.31 3.40 5.32
CA GLU A 80 -3.21 4.82 4.99
C GLU A 80 -4.26 5.20 3.95
N THR A 81 -4.57 6.50 3.85
CA THR A 81 -5.44 7.04 2.80
C THR A 81 -4.62 7.44 1.57
N GLU A 82 -5.03 6.99 0.39
CA GLU A 82 -4.48 7.46 -0.88
C GLU A 82 -5.23 8.67 -1.40
N TYR A 83 -4.49 9.71 -1.83
CA TYR A 83 -5.06 10.97 -2.31
C TYR A 83 -4.68 11.23 -3.76
N ALA A 84 -5.64 11.70 -4.55
CA ALA A 84 -5.40 12.27 -5.86
C ALA A 84 -5.25 13.80 -5.75
N TYR A 85 -4.05 14.31 -6.02
CA TYR A 85 -3.78 15.75 -5.98
C TYR A 85 -3.88 16.39 -7.37
N THR A 86 -4.47 17.58 -7.43
CA THR A 86 -4.44 18.47 -8.60
C THR A 86 -3.84 19.82 -8.19
N TYR A 87 -3.17 20.50 -9.13
CA TYR A 87 -2.57 21.80 -8.84
C TYR A 87 -3.62 22.87 -8.49
N ASP A 88 -4.73 22.89 -9.24
CA ASP A 88 -5.92 23.72 -9.01
C ASP A 88 -7.19 22.86 -9.06
N GLU A 89 -8.33 23.43 -8.69
CA GLU A 89 -9.63 22.79 -8.89
C GLU A 89 -9.87 22.53 -10.40
N PRO A 90 -10.08 21.26 -10.81
CA PRO A 90 -10.29 20.94 -12.21
C PRO A 90 -11.55 21.62 -12.74
N ARG A 91 -11.46 22.24 -13.93
CA ARG A 91 -12.63 22.84 -14.57
C ARG A 91 -13.77 21.82 -14.67
N PRO A 92 -15.03 22.23 -14.40
CA PRO A 92 -16.19 21.35 -14.59
C PRO A 92 -16.19 20.73 -15.98
N HIS A 93 -16.53 19.44 -16.06
CA HIS A 93 -16.56 18.66 -17.30
C HIS A 93 -15.22 18.48 -18.03
N SER A 94 -14.09 18.90 -17.44
CA SER A 94 -12.76 18.54 -17.96
C SER A 94 -12.49 17.04 -17.87
N LEU A 95 -11.49 16.56 -18.61
CA LEU A 95 -11.05 15.17 -18.53
C LEU A 95 -10.60 14.82 -17.11
N THR A 96 -9.82 15.68 -16.46
CA THR A 96 -9.37 15.49 -15.07
C THR A 96 -10.56 15.40 -14.11
N ALA A 97 -11.52 16.34 -14.18
CA ALA A 97 -12.72 16.29 -13.34
C ALA A 97 -13.53 15.00 -13.58
N SER A 98 -13.64 14.59 -14.84
CA SER A 98 -14.37 13.37 -15.22
C SER A 98 -13.67 12.10 -14.74
N PHE A 99 -12.33 12.07 -14.75
CA PHE A 99 -11.53 10.96 -14.24
C PHE A 99 -11.65 10.84 -12.71
N LEU A 100 -11.52 11.94 -11.97
CA LEU A 100 -11.69 11.93 -10.51
C LEU A 100 -13.11 11.49 -10.10
N ARG A 101 -14.13 11.93 -10.84
CA ARG A 101 -15.50 11.44 -10.66
C ARG A 101 -15.62 9.95 -11.00
N TYR A 102 -14.95 9.48 -12.05
CA TYR A 102 -14.96 8.06 -12.42
C TYR A 102 -14.38 7.19 -11.30
N LEU A 103 -13.26 7.57 -10.69
CA LEU A 103 -12.67 6.82 -9.58
C LEU A 103 -13.63 6.65 -8.39
N THR A 104 -14.49 7.65 -8.17
CA THR A 104 -15.40 7.71 -7.01
C THR A 104 -16.85 7.33 -7.32
N THR A 105 -17.17 6.92 -8.57
CA THR A 105 -18.53 6.56 -8.96
C THR A 105 -18.58 5.36 -9.92
N GLN A 106 -19.70 4.63 -9.89
CA GLN A 106 -20.04 3.56 -10.84
C GLN A 106 -18.89 2.54 -11.00
N VAL A 107 -18.55 2.20 -12.25
CA VAL A 107 -17.58 1.18 -12.64
C VAL A 107 -16.17 1.47 -12.09
N GLY A 108 -15.77 2.74 -11.95
CA GLY A 108 -14.43 3.04 -11.43
C GLY A 108 -14.28 2.63 -9.97
N SER A 109 -15.31 2.83 -9.15
CA SER A 109 -15.34 2.34 -7.77
C SER A 109 -15.38 0.82 -7.70
N ASP A 110 -16.04 0.16 -8.64
CA ASP A 110 -16.06 -1.31 -8.72
C ASP A 110 -14.66 -1.87 -8.98
N ILE A 111 -13.92 -1.29 -9.94
CA ILE A 111 -12.53 -1.67 -10.24
C ILE A 111 -11.61 -1.50 -9.03
N ILE A 112 -11.77 -0.42 -8.26
CA ILE A 112 -10.98 -0.21 -7.03
C ILE A 112 -11.25 -1.34 -6.03
N ARG A 113 -12.52 -1.69 -5.82
CA ARG A 113 -12.92 -2.76 -4.88
C ARG A 113 -12.45 -4.15 -5.35
N GLU A 114 -12.39 -4.39 -6.65
CA GLU A 114 -11.88 -5.66 -7.22
C GLU A 114 -10.41 -5.95 -6.84
N GLN A 115 -9.62 -4.92 -6.51
CA GLN A 115 -8.24 -5.10 -6.03
C GLN A 115 -8.16 -5.71 -4.62
N ARG A 116 -9.29 -5.81 -3.89
CA ARG A 116 -9.40 -6.43 -2.54
C ARG A 116 -8.53 -5.81 -1.44
N SER A 117 -7.94 -4.65 -1.70
CA SER A 117 -7.08 -3.93 -0.76
C SER A 117 -7.39 -2.44 -0.67
N HIS A 118 -8.33 -1.95 -1.49
CA HIS A 118 -8.73 -0.57 -1.55
C HIS A 118 -10.24 -0.46 -1.38
N VAL A 119 -10.66 0.58 -0.71
CA VAL A 119 -12.07 0.96 -0.57
C VAL A 119 -12.17 2.47 -0.82
N PRO A 120 -13.05 2.93 -1.71
CA PRO A 120 -13.23 4.36 -1.90
C PRO A 120 -13.75 5.01 -0.61
N CYS A 121 -13.18 6.15 -0.23
CA CYS A 121 -13.55 6.85 1.00
C CYS A 121 -15.05 7.19 1.10
N ALA A 122 -15.72 7.42 -0.03
CA ALA A 122 -17.15 7.66 -0.08
C ALA A 122 -18.01 6.43 0.32
N ASN A 123 -17.40 5.25 0.41
CA ASN A 123 -18.04 4.00 0.80
C ASN A 123 -17.75 3.58 2.24
N LEU A 124 -16.97 4.36 2.99
CA LEU A 124 -16.69 4.08 4.41
C LEU A 124 -17.83 4.54 5.31
N ASP A 125 -18.01 3.85 6.43
CA ASP A 125 -18.99 4.24 7.46
C ASP A 125 -18.61 5.57 8.13
N GLU A 126 -17.30 5.83 8.28
CA GLU A 126 -16.75 7.08 8.79
C GLU A 126 -15.86 7.79 7.76
N PRO A 127 -16.43 8.42 6.72
CA PRO A 127 -15.67 9.03 5.62
C PRO A 127 -14.81 10.23 6.08
N LEU A 128 -15.03 10.75 7.29
CA LEU A 128 -14.23 11.82 7.88
C LEU A 128 -12.79 11.41 8.19
N GLN A 129 -12.50 10.10 8.25
CA GLN A 129 -11.15 9.58 8.44
C GLN A 129 -10.27 9.74 7.18
N CYS A 130 -10.87 9.90 6.00
CA CYS A 130 -10.16 10.19 4.75
C CYS A 130 -9.97 11.69 4.50
N ARG A 131 -9.31 12.38 5.42
CA ARG A 131 -8.97 13.81 5.26
C ARG A 131 -7.45 13.99 5.21
N PRO A 132 -6.93 14.77 4.25
CA PRO A 132 -5.51 15.12 4.25
C PRO A 132 -5.15 15.74 5.61
N SER A 133 -4.04 15.30 6.19
CA SER A 133 -3.50 15.85 7.45
C SER A 133 -2.74 17.14 7.26
#